data_AF-A0A3S1DZY4-F1
#
_entry.id   AF-A0A3S1DZY4-F1
#
_cell.length_a   1.000
_cell.length_b   1.000
_cell.length_c   1.000
_cell.angle_alpha   90.00
_cell.angle_beta   90.00
_cell.angle_gamma   90.00
#
_symmetry.space_group_name_H-M   'P 1'
#
loop_
_entity.id
_entity.type
_entity.pdbx_description
1 polymer ?
#
loop_
_entity_poly.entity_id
_entity_poly.type
_entity_poly.pdbx_seq_one_letter_code
_entity_poly.pdbx_strand_id
1 'polypeptide(L)'
;MKKLLIALMATAAALSLAATAEAQEKLKACWVYTGPIGDFGYSYQHDQGRLDVEKALGDKVETAYLENVSEGPDADRAFERLAREGCKIIFGTSFGFMDPEVKV
;
A
#
# COMPACT_ATOMS: atom_id res chain seq x y z
N MET A 1 16.97 -43.76 23.35
CA MET A 1 17.59 -43.02 22.22
C MET A 1 16.66 -42.88 21.01
N LYS A 2 16.07 -43.95 20.47
CA LYS A 2 15.14 -43.87 19.31
C LYS A 2 13.92 -42.94 19.53
N LYS A 3 13.30 -42.95 20.72
CA LYS A 3 12.16 -42.06 21.04
C LYS A 3 12.53 -40.56 21.11
N LEU A 4 13.76 -40.25 21.51
CA LEU A 4 14.30 -38.87 21.55
C LEU A 4 14.63 -38.36 20.14
N LEU A 5 15.14 -39.22 19.27
CA LEU A 5 15.40 -38.90 17.86
C LEU A 5 14.10 -38.63 17.08
N ILE A 6 13.05 -39.41 17.34
CA ILE A 6 11.72 -39.22 16.72
C ILE A 6 11.08 -37.91 17.21
N ALA A 7 11.22 -37.58 18.49
CA ALA A 7 10.73 -36.31 19.04
C ALA A 7 11.47 -35.09 18.46
N LEU A 8 12.79 -35.18 18.25
CA LEU A 8 13.57 -34.11 17.61
C LEU A 8 13.23 -33.93 16.12
N MET A 9 12.97 -35.02 15.40
CA MET A 9 12.55 -34.95 14.00
C MET A 9 11.14 -34.36 13.85
N ALA A 10 10.23 -34.68 14.78
CA ALA A 10 8.87 -34.13 14.78
C ALA A 10 8.86 -32.63 15.08
N THR A 11 9.72 -32.13 15.98
CA THR A 11 9.85 -30.69 16.24
C THR A 11 10.53 -29.95 15.08
N ALA A 12 11.55 -30.53 14.45
CA ALA A 12 12.17 -29.94 13.26
C ALA A 12 11.20 -29.86 12.05
N ALA A 13 10.35 -30.87 11.86
CA ALA A 13 9.30 -30.87 10.85
C ALA A 13 8.21 -29.82 11.15
N ALA A 14 7.84 -29.63 12.42
CA ALA A 14 6.87 -28.62 12.82
C ALA A 14 7.40 -27.18 12.66
N LEU A 15 8.69 -26.93 12.95
CA LEU A 15 9.31 -25.61 12.71
C LEU A 15 9.47 -25.30 11.22
N SER A 16 9.74 -26.31 10.38
CA SER A 16 9.86 -26.10 8.92
C SER A 16 8.52 -25.84 8.25
N LEU A 17 7.41 -26.42 8.74
CA LEU A 17 6.05 -26.06 8.28
C LEU A 17 5.60 -24.68 8.78
N ALA A 18 6.09 -24.21 9.93
CA ALA A 18 5.81 -22.86 10.41
C ALA A 18 6.59 -21.78 9.64
N ALA A 19 7.74 -22.14 9.05
CA ALA A 19 8.59 -21.24 8.27
C ALA A 19 8.11 -21.02 6.82
N THR A 20 7.09 -21.74 6.35
CA THR A 20 6.49 -21.55 5.02
C THR A 20 5.28 -20.61 5.02
N ALA A 21 5.10 -19.80 6.07
CA ALA A 21 4.31 -18.59 5.93
C ALA A 21 5.05 -17.68 4.95
N GLU A 22 4.77 -17.82 3.65
CA GLU A 22 5.23 -16.87 2.64
C GLU A 22 4.83 -15.49 3.12
N ALA A 23 5.82 -14.66 3.44
CA ALA A 23 5.60 -13.25 3.72
C ALA A 23 5.11 -12.63 2.40
N GLN A 24 3.78 -12.62 2.22
CA GLN A 24 3.14 -11.96 1.09
C GLN A 24 3.65 -10.52 1.06
N GLU A 25 4.27 -10.13 -0.06
CA GLU A 25 4.71 -8.75 -0.24
C GLU A 25 3.50 -7.82 -0.05
N LYS A 26 3.67 -6.78 0.77
CA LYS A 26 2.59 -5.83 1.05
C LYS A 26 2.16 -5.16 -0.25
N LEU A 27 0.86 -5.00 -0.44
CA LEU A 27 0.35 -4.17 -1.52
C LEU A 27 0.67 -2.70 -1.21
N LYS A 28 1.55 -2.08 -1.99
CA LYS A 28 1.79 -0.63 -1.90
C LYS A 28 0.67 0.12 -2.64
N ALA A 29 -0.17 0.82 -1.89
CA ALA A 29 -1.27 1.64 -2.39
C ALA A 29 -0.97 3.13 -2.18
N CYS A 30 -1.21 3.97 -3.17
CA CYS A 30 -0.80 5.37 -3.13
C CYS A 30 -1.96 6.32 -3.43
N TRP A 31 -1.99 7.49 -2.79
CA TRP A 31 -3.03 8.50 -2.98
C TRP A 31 -2.45 9.83 -3.45
N VAL A 32 -3.17 10.53 -4.31
CA VAL A 32 -2.79 11.86 -4.80
C VAL A 32 -3.93 12.83 -4.51
N TYR A 33 -3.63 13.89 -3.74
CA TYR A 33 -4.60 14.92 -3.34
C TYR A 33 -4.26 16.26 -3.98
N THR A 34 -5.29 17.02 -4.38
CA THR A 34 -5.11 18.40 -4.87
C THR A 34 -4.86 19.43 -3.78
N GLY A 35 -5.36 19.18 -2.56
CA GLY A 35 -5.21 20.06 -1.42
C GLY A 35 -4.42 19.43 -0.28
N PRO A 36 -4.25 20.17 0.83
CA PRO A 36 -3.68 19.63 2.05
C PRO A 36 -4.75 18.83 2.83
N ILE A 37 -4.32 17.78 3.53
CA ILE A 37 -5.10 17.03 4.52
C ILE A 37 -5.64 17.97 5.61
N GLY A 38 -4.93 19.07 5.87
CA GLY A 38 -5.37 20.14 6.78
C GLY A 38 -6.57 20.96 6.28
N ASP A 39 -7.17 20.63 5.12
CA ASP A 39 -8.39 21.29 4.64
C ASP A 39 -9.64 20.96 5.48
N PHE A 40 -9.58 19.90 6.30
CA PHE A 40 -10.70 19.36 7.10
C PHE A 40 -11.99 19.14 6.29
N GLY A 41 -11.83 18.94 4.98
CA GLY A 41 -12.91 18.81 4.02
C GLY A 41 -12.63 17.65 3.09
N TYR A 42 -12.35 17.96 1.83
CA TYR A 42 -12.32 16.94 0.79
C TYR A 42 -11.07 16.07 0.84
N SER A 43 -9.87 16.68 0.89
CA SER A 43 -8.60 15.95 0.97
C SER A 43 -8.48 15.22 2.31
N TYR A 44 -8.93 15.86 3.39
CA TYR A 44 -9.04 15.23 4.70
C TYR A 44 -9.86 13.94 4.67
N GLN A 45 -11.04 13.94 4.07
CA GLN A 45 -11.91 12.76 4.04
C GLN A 45 -11.34 11.62 3.19
N HIS A 46 -10.66 11.94 2.09
CA HIS A 46 -9.91 10.93 1.34
C HIS A 46 -8.77 10.31 2.17
N ASP A 47 -8.07 11.13 2.96
CA ASP A 47 -7.03 10.63 3.86
C ASP A 47 -7.60 9.81 5.02
N GLN A 48 -8.78 10.16 5.56
CA GLN A 48 -9.48 9.30 6.51
C GLN A 48 -9.80 7.92 5.89
N GLY A 49 -10.23 7.88 4.63
CA GLY A 49 -10.41 6.64 3.89
C GLY A 49 -9.11 5.83 3.75
N ARG A 50 -7.98 6.48 3.46
CA ARG A 50 -6.65 5.83 3.43
C ARG A 50 -6.30 5.21 4.79
N LEU A 51 -6.51 5.95 5.89
CA LEU A 51 -6.26 5.46 7.24
C LEU A 51 -7.17 4.27 7.61
N ASP A 52 -8.42 4.29 7.15
CA ASP A 52 -9.35 3.16 7.32
C ASP A 52 -8.88 1.92 6.55
N VAL A 53 -8.28 2.09 5.36
CA VAL A 53 -7.63 1.00 4.62
C VAL A 53 -6.46 0.41 5.41
N GLU A 54 -5.58 1.25 5.97
CA GLU A 54 -4.48 0.79 6.82
C GLU A 54 -4.98 0.00 8.03
N LYS A 55 -6.03 0.51 8.69
CA LYS A 55 -6.65 -0.15 9.84
C LYS A 55 -7.30 -1.49 9.48
N ALA A 56 -7.96 -1.57 8.32
CA ALA A 56 -8.70 -2.76 7.91
C ALA A 56 -7.80 -3.86 7.35
N LEU A 57 -6.73 -3.49 6.63
CA LEU A 57 -5.87 -4.44 5.92
C LEU A 57 -4.55 -4.72 6.64
N GLY A 58 -4.14 -3.85 7.57
CA GLY A 58 -3.00 -4.07 8.46
C GLY A 58 -1.71 -4.37 7.71
N ASP A 59 -1.12 -5.54 8.00
CA ASP A 59 0.15 -5.98 7.43
C ASP A 59 0.10 -6.32 5.94
N LYS A 60 -1.09 -6.37 5.32
CA LYS A 60 -1.26 -6.66 3.90
C LYS A 60 -1.07 -5.44 2.99
N VAL A 61 -1.07 -4.23 3.55
CA VAL A 61 -0.99 -2.98 2.79
C VAL A 61 0.12 -2.08 3.33
N GLU A 62 0.75 -1.34 2.43
CA GLU A 62 1.57 -0.18 2.74
C GLU A 62 0.94 1.00 2.01
N THR A 63 0.68 2.11 2.70
CA THR A 63 0.11 3.30 2.04
C THR A 63 1.11 4.44 1.94
N ALA A 64 1.00 5.24 0.88
CA ALA A 64 1.71 6.49 0.72
C ALA A 64 0.78 7.55 0.10
N TYR A 65 1.11 8.82 0.24
CA TYR A 65 0.30 9.89 -0.34
C TYR A 65 1.13 11.10 -0.75
N LEU A 66 0.57 11.92 -1.64
CA LEU A 66 1.08 13.25 -2.01
C LEU A 66 -0.04 14.28 -1.83
N GLU A 67 0.26 15.38 -1.14
CA GLU A 67 -0.64 16.53 -0.98
C GLU A 67 -0.29 17.64 -1.97
N ASN A 68 -1.24 18.56 -2.19
CA ASN A 68 -1.05 19.79 -2.97
C ASN A 68 -0.54 19.54 -4.40
N VAL A 69 -1.00 18.45 -5.04
CA VAL A 69 -0.66 18.16 -6.44
C VAL A 69 -1.62 18.90 -7.36
N SER A 70 -1.11 19.89 -8.08
CA SER A 70 -1.90 20.59 -9.10
C SER A 70 -2.29 19.66 -10.24
N GLU A 71 -3.47 19.89 -10.82
CA GLU A 71 -3.91 19.19 -12.02
C GLU A 71 -3.01 19.54 -13.23
N GLY A 72 -3.05 18.71 -14.27
CA GLY A 72 -2.24 18.89 -15.48
C GLY A 72 -0.80 18.37 -15.34
N PRO A 73 0.24 19.13 -15.73
CA PRO A 73 1.61 18.60 -15.82
C PRO A 73 2.20 18.10 -14.50
N ASP A 74 1.76 18.64 -13.36
CA ASP A 74 2.25 18.23 -12.04
C ASP A 74 1.68 16.87 -11.65
N ALA A 75 0.40 16.63 -11.94
CA ALA A 75 -0.23 15.33 -11.81
C ALA A 75 0.47 14.28 -12.67
N ASP A 76 0.74 14.55 -13.96
CA ASP A 76 1.46 13.61 -14.86
C ASP A 76 2.77 13.11 -14.19
N ARG A 77 3.58 14.04 -13.65
CA ARG A 77 4.83 13.70 -12.97
C ARG A 77 4.62 12.94 -11.66
N ALA A 78 3.58 13.28 -10.91
CA ALA A 78 3.26 12.63 -9.65
C ALA A 78 2.85 11.16 -9.86
N PHE A 79 1.92 10.89 -10.80
CA PHE A 79 1.48 9.54 -11.11
C PHE A 79 2.62 8.68 -11.68
N GLU A 80 3.42 9.22 -12.61
CA GLU A 80 4.56 8.49 -13.17
C GLU A 80 5.59 8.15 -12.08
N ARG A 81 5.89 9.09 -11.18
CA ARG A 81 6.78 8.86 -10.04
C ARG A 81 6.25 7.74 -9.14
N LEU A 82 4.99 7.79 -8.75
CA LEU A 82 4.38 6.80 -7.85
C LEU A 82 4.38 5.39 -8.49
N ALA A 83 4.10 5.30 -9.80
CA ALA A 83 4.17 4.03 -10.52
C ALA A 83 5.60 3.47 -10.54
N ARG A 84 6.61 4.32 -10.78
CA ARG A 84 8.04 3.93 -10.72
C ARG A 84 8.49 3.55 -9.31
N GLU A 85 7.91 4.14 -8.27
CA GLU A 85 8.14 3.81 -6.86
C GLU A 85 7.43 2.52 -6.40
N GLY A 86 6.80 1.79 -7.33
CA GLY A 86 6.23 0.47 -7.08
C GLY A 86 4.83 0.49 -6.47
N CYS A 87 4.14 1.64 -6.45
CA CYS A 87 2.72 1.69 -6.10
C CYS A 87 1.94 0.79 -7.07
N LYS A 88 1.32 -0.28 -6.55
CA LYS A 88 0.57 -1.25 -7.36
C LYS A 88 -0.85 -0.79 -7.64
N ILE A 89 -1.34 0.15 -6.85
CA ILE A 89 -2.61 0.86 -7.06
C ILE A 89 -2.39 2.32 -6.67
N ILE A 90 -2.89 3.24 -7.50
CA ILE A 90 -2.81 4.68 -7.26
C ILE A 90 -4.23 5.26 -7.36
N PHE A 91 -4.63 6.04 -6.36
CA PHE A 91 -5.92 6.72 -6.30
C PHE A 91 -5.70 8.23 -6.51
N GLY A 92 -6.11 8.75 -7.66
CA GLY A 92 -6.24 10.20 -7.88
C GLY A 92 -7.60 10.68 -7.40
N THR A 93 -7.59 11.60 -6.44
CA THR A 93 -8.83 12.02 -5.78
C THR A 93 -9.41 13.30 -6.37
N SER A 94 -9.07 13.69 -7.59
CA SER A 94 -9.63 14.90 -8.24
C SER A 94 -10.05 14.62 -9.67
N PHE A 95 -11.09 15.33 -10.11
CA PHE A 95 -11.64 15.17 -11.45
C PHE A 95 -10.60 15.44 -12.54
N GLY A 96 -9.76 16.47 -12.40
CA GLY A 96 -8.74 16.80 -13.40
C GLY A 96 -7.50 15.90 -13.38
N PHE A 97 -7.47 14.85 -12.54
CA PHE A 97 -6.44 13.81 -12.61
C PHE A 97 -6.73 12.71 -13.63
N MET A 98 -7.94 12.68 -14.21
CA MET A 98 -8.36 11.61 -15.12
C MET A 98 -7.42 11.41 -16.33
N ASP A 99 -7.02 12.49 -16.99
CA ASP A 99 -6.10 12.40 -18.14
C ASP A 99 -4.69 11.91 -17.71
N PRO A 100 -4.07 12.45 -16.64
CA PRO A 100 -2.84 11.89 -16.06
C PRO A 100 -2.92 10.40 -15.68
N GLU A 101 -4.00 9.96 -15.04
CA GLU A 101 -4.17 8.57 -14.59
C GLU A 101 -4.18 7.58 -15.75
N VAL A 102 -4.86 7.92 -16.85
CA VAL A 102 -4.98 7.04 -18.02
C VAL A 102 -3.64 6.86 -18.75
N LYS A 103 -2.70 7.80 -18.62
CA LYS A 103 -1.42 7.75 -19.32
C LYS A 103 -0.41 6.78 -18.71
N VAL A 104 -0.56 6.43 -17.43
CA VAL A 104 0.41 5.66 -16.64
C VAL A 104 -0.04 4.21 -16.50
#